data_AF-A0A8C6CJP6-F1
#
_entry.id   AF-A0A8C6CJP6-F1
#
_cell.length_a   1.000
_cell.length_b   1.000
_cell.length_c   1.000
_cell.angle_alpha   90.00
_cell.angle_beta   90.00
_cell.angle_gamma   90.00
#
_symmetry.space_group_name_H-M   'P 1'
#
loop_
_entity.id
_entity.type
_entity.pdbx_description
1 polymer ?
#
loop_
_entity_poly.entity_id
_entity_poly.type
_entity_poly.pdbx_seq_one_letter_code
_entity_poly.pdbx_strand_id
1 'polypeptide(L)'
;MAAAAAAALARLAAAFLLLAAQVACEYGMVHVVSETGGPKGKDYCILYNPQWAHLPHDLSKASLLQVRDWTNSVLCSPADLPTKGFSNQIPLVARGNCTFYEKVRLAQGSGARGLLIVSKEALVPPGGNKTQYEEIGIPVALLSYRDMLDIFQTFGQAVRAALHAPKEPMLDYNMVIIFLMAVGTVALGGYWAGSRDVRKRYMKHKRDDGPEKQEDEAVDVTPVMICVFVVMCCSMLVLLYFFYDQLVYAIIGIFCLASSTGLYSCLSPLVQRLPFCKCRVPDNSLPYFHKRPQVCTLLLALLCAAISVVWGIFRNEDQWAWILQDALGIAFCLYTLKTIRLPTFKACTLLLLVLFIYDVFFVFITPFLTKSGNSIMVEVATGPSDSATHEKLPMVLKVPRLNASPLALCDRPFSLLGFGDILVPGLLVAYCHRFDIQVQSSRVYFVACTVAYGIGLLVTFMALALMQRGQPALLYLVPCTLVTSCALALWRRELGVFWTGSGFAKDLPQSPWTPAAADRPQPPHEDPDTAPAPAPAPGRQTPGEDAVPAPPPAEQTLEQSAPEEKLPADEPPQEPERLAAPPDPSA
;
A
#
# COMPACT_ATOMS: atom_id res chain seq x y z
N MET A 1 -32.36 11.40 -12.64
CA MET A 1 -31.16 10.97 -13.40
C MET A 1 -30.15 10.19 -12.56
N ALA A 2 -29.58 10.75 -11.48
CA ALA A 2 -28.53 10.06 -10.69
C ALA A 2 -28.89 8.63 -10.23
N ALA A 3 -30.10 8.40 -9.69
CA ALA A 3 -30.55 7.05 -9.29
C ALA A 3 -30.65 6.06 -10.47
N ALA A 4 -31.00 6.53 -11.67
CA ALA A 4 -31.05 5.69 -12.88
C ALA A 4 -29.64 5.33 -13.37
N ALA A 5 -28.68 6.25 -13.28
CA ALA A 5 -27.27 5.98 -13.58
C ALA A 5 -26.66 4.99 -12.57
N ALA A 6 -26.96 5.14 -11.28
CA ALA A 6 -26.54 4.18 -10.25
C ALA A 6 -27.15 2.79 -10.46
N ALA A 7 -28.44 2.70 -10.81
CA ALA A 7 -29.09 1.43 -11.14
C ALA A 7 -28.54 0.80 -12.44
N ALA A 8 -28.17 1.61 -13.45
CA ALA A 8 -27.53 1.13 -14.67
C ALA A 8 -26.12 0.58 -14.39
N LEU A 9 -25.30 1.30 -13.59
CA LEU A 9 -23.99 0.82 -13.14
C LEU A 9 -24.10 -0.46 -12.30
N ALA A 10 -25.06 -0.55 -11.37
CA ALA A 10 -25.28 -1.75 -10.57
C ALA A 10 -25.71 -2.95 -11.44
N ARG A 11 -26.54 -2.73 -12.47
CA ARG A 11 -26.93 -3.78 -13.43
C ARG A 11 -25.79 -4.19 -14.38
N LEU A 12 -24.97 -3.25 -14.82
CA LEU A 12 -23.74 -3.53 -15.58
C LEU A 12 -22.74 -4.32 -14.73
N ALA A 13 -22.52 -3.93 -13.48
CA ALA A 13 -21.70 -4.70 -12.53
C ALA A 13 -22.25 -6.11 -12.32
N ALA A 14 -23.55 -6.27 -12.04
CA ALA A 14 -24.17 -7.58 -11.89
C ALA A 14 -24.07 -8.47 -13.15
N ALA A 15 -24.22 -7.88 -14.35
CA ALA A 15 -23.99 -8.58 -15.61
C ALA A 15 -22.51 -8.99 -15.80
N PHE A 16 -21.57 -8.14 -15.38
CA PHE A 16 -20.13 -8.45 -15.38
C PHE A 16 -19.78 -9.59 -14.41
N LEU A 17 -20.39 -9.61 -13.22
CA LEU A 17 -20.22 -10.69 -12.25
C LEU A 17 -20.72 -12.03 -12.78
N LEU A 18 -21.78 -12.03 -13.58
CA LEU A 18 -22.28 -13.23 -14.27
C LEU A 18 -21.37 -13.68 -15.42
N LEU A 19 -20.73 -12.74 -16.14
CA LEU A 19 -19.77 -13.04 -17.21
C LEU A 19 -18.44 -13.64 -16.71
N ALA A 20 -18.04 -13.36 -15.47
CA ALA A 20 -16.83 -13.92 -14.87
C ALA A 20 -16.92 -15.44 -14.53
N ALA A 21 -18.12 -16.03 -14.59
CA ALA A 21 -18.43 -17.36 -14.03
C ALA A 21 -18.04 -18.56 -14.92
N GLN A 22 -16.89 -18.54 -15.61
CA GLN A 22 -16.40 -19.69 -16.38
C GLN A 22 -15.02 -20.19 -15.94
N VAL A 23 -14.93 -21.52 -15.80
CA VAL A 23 -13.77 -22.35 -15.40
C VAL A 23 -13.16 -22.01 -14.03
N ALA A 24 -13.72 -22.61 -12.97
CA ALA A 24 -13.15 -22.59 -11.62
C ALA A 24 -11.99 -23.59 -11.51
N CYS A 25 -10.77 -23.06 -11.42
CA CYS A 25 -9.61 -23.78 -10.91
C CYS A 25 -9.56 -23.60 -9.39
N GLU A 26 -9.21 -24.64 -8.63
CA GLU A 26 -9.03 -24.53 -7.19
C GLU A 26 -7.65 -25.05 -6.75
N TYR A 27 -7.15 -24.50 -5.66
CA TYR A 27 -5.93 -24.93 -4.99
C TYR A 27 -6.27 -25.91 -3.87
N GLY A 28 -5.46 -26.96 -3.72
CA GLY A 28 -5.53 -27.90 -2.62
C GLY A 28 -4.16 -28.09 -1.97
N MET A 29 -4.10 -28.98 -0.98
CA MET A 29 -2.86 -29.39 -0.33
C MET A 29 -2.70 -30.90 -0.39
N VAL A 30 -1.46 -31.34 -0.62
CA VAL A 30 -1.03 -32.71 -0.37
C VAL A 30 -0.24 -32.74 0.93
N HIS A 31 -0.81 -33.36 1.96
CA HIS A 31 -0.14 -33.57 3.24
C HIS A 31 0.74 -34.81 3.14
N VAL A 32 2.06 -34.67 3.36
CA VAL A 32 3.04 -35.76 3.20
C VAL A 32 3.68 -36.11 4.54
N VAL A 33 3.76 -37.42 4.82
CA VAL A 33 4.45 -38.00 5.97
C VAL A 33 5.39 -39.12 5.54
N SER A 34 6.48 -39.33 6.29
CA SER A 34 7.36 -40.49 6.12
C SER A 34 6.65 -41.78 6.56
N GLU A 35 6.86 -42.86 5.80
CA GLU A 35 6.26 -44.17 6.08
C GLU A 35 6.78 -44.80 7.39
N THR A 36 7.99 -44.45 7.84
CA THR A 36 8.63 -45.02 9.05
C THR A 36 8.31 -44.26 10.35
N GLY A 37 7.44 -43.25 10.32
CA GLY A 37 7.09 -42.46 11.51
C GLY A 37 8.14 -41.41 11.87
N GLY A 38 8.38 -40.46 10.95
CA GLY A 38 9.29 -39.33 11.12
C GLY A 38 8.63 -38.06 11.69
N PRO A 39 9.28 -36.87 11.54
CA PRO A 39 8.76 -35.60 12.06
C PRO A 39 7.39 -35.23 11.49
N LYS A 40 6.70 -34.28 12.15
CA LYS A 40 5.38 -33.76 11.76
C LYS A 40 5.30 -33.57 10.23
N GLY A 41 4.25 -34.12 9.61
CA GLY A 41 4.06 -34.06 8.17
C GLY A 41 4.03 -32.62 7.63
N LYS A 42 4.44 -32.47 6.37
CA LYS A 42 4.52 -31.19 5.67
C LYS A 42 3.49 -31.16 4.55
N ASP A 43 2.77 -30.05 4.44
CA ASP A 43 1.87 -29.79 3.34
C ASP A 43 2.64 -29.22 2.15
N TYR A 44 2.15 -29.52 0.94
CA TYR A 44 2.63 -28.96 -0.32
C TYR A 44 1.45 -28.52 -1.18
N CYS A 45 1.69 -27.52 -2.03
CA CYS A 45 0.67 -27.04 -2.96
C CYS A 45 0.28 -28.11 -3.98
N ILE A 46 -1.01 -28.23 -4.28
CA ILE A 46 -1.48 -28.90 -5.49
C ILE A 46 -2.53 -28.06 -6.23
N LEU A 47 -2.50 -28.11 -7.56
CA LEU A 47 -3.52 -27.49 -8.41
C LEU A 47 -4.49 -28.56 -8.91
N TYR A 48 -5.79 -28.41 -8.67
CA TYR A 48 -6.79 -29.41 -9.03
C TYR A 48 -8.02 -28.79 -9.69
N ASN A 49 -8.82 -29.63 -10.34
CA ASN A 49 -10.11 -29.23 -10.90
C ASN A 49 -11.22 -29.88 -10.06
N PRO A 50 -12.04 -29.11 -9.31
CA PRO A 50 -13.10 -29.66 -8.47
C PRO A 50 -14.20 -30.34 -9.29
N GLN A 51 -14.30 -30.06 -10.60
CA GLN A 51 -15.21 -30.76 -11.51
C GLN A 51 -14.73 -32.16 -11.90
N TRP A 52 -13.44 -32.46 -11.74
CA TRP A 52 -12.85 -33.78 -12.05
C TRP A 52 -12.86 -34.68 -10.82
N ALA A 53 -12.58 -34.12 -9.65
CA ALA A 53 -12.63 -34.85 -8.39
C ALA A 53 -12.82 -33.90 -7.21
N HIS A 54 -13.77 -34.24 -6.34
CA HIS A 54 -13.98 -33.53 -5.09
C HIS A 54 -12.94 -34.00 -4.06
N LEU A 55 -12.08 -33.08 -3.60
CA LEU A 55 -11.19 -33.36 -2.47
C LEU A 55 -11.93 -33.15 -1.15
N PRO A 56 -11.65 -33.94 -0.09
CA PRO A 56 -12.20 -33.70 1.23
C PRO A 56 -11.62 -32.39 1.80
N HIS A 57 -12.41 -31.66 2.59
CA HIS A 57 -11.95 -30.43 3.23
C HIS A 57 -11.09 -30.68 4.48
N ASP A 58 -11.42 -31.73 5.24
CA ASP A 58 -10.72 -32.08 6.47
C ASP A 58 -9.66 -33.15 6.20
N LEU A 59 -8.43 -32.94 6.66
CA LEU A 59 -7.34 -33.92 6.55
C LEU A 59 -7.71 -35.27 7.19
N SER A 60 -8.52 -35.27 8.26
CA SER A 60 -9.01 -36.48 8.93
C SER A 60 -9.96 -37.33 8.09
N LYS A 61 -10.54 -36.77 7.02
CA LYS A 61 -11.40 -37.47 6.04
C LYS A 61 -10.62 -37.86 4.77
N ALA A 62 -9.37 -37.42 4.64
CA ALA A 62 -8.52 -37.73 3.50
C ALA A 62 -7.84 -39.09 3.69
N SER A 63 -7.87 -39.93 2.66
CA SER A 63 -7.22 -41.24 2.69
C SER A 63 -5.70 -41.08 2.58
N LEU A 64 -4.96 -41.47 3.62
CA LEU A 64 -3.50 -41.48 3.63
C LEU A 64 -2.96 -42.71 2.87
N LEU A 65 -2.56 -42.48 1.61
CA LEU A 65 -2.17 -43.52 0.66
C LEU A 65 -0.66 -43.51 0.42
N GLN A 66 -0.07 -44.66 0.08
CA GLN A 66 1.36 -44.70 -0.25
C GLN A 66 1.60 -44.02 -1.59
N VAL A 67 2.62 -43.18 -1.63
CA VAL A 67 3.04 -42.46 -2.83
C VAL A 67 4.13 -43.25 -3.53
N ARG A 68 4.10 -43.29 -4.86
CA ARG A 68 5.12 -43.95 -5.67
C ARG A 68 5.67 -42.99 -6.70
N ASP A 69 6.99 -42.80 -6.66
CA ASP A 69 7.68 -42.12 -7.76
C ASP A 69 7.57 -42.95 -9.05
N TRP A 70 6.99 -42.33 -10.08
CA TRP A 70 6.93 -42.83 -11.45
C TRP A 70 7.30 -41.72 -12.45
N THR A 71 8.02 -40.68 -11.99
CA THR A 71 8.31 -39.45 -12.75
C THR A 71 9.23 -39.66 -13.94
N ASN A 72 9.94 -40.79 -14.00
CA ASN A 72 10.67 -41.24 -15.18
C ASN A 72 9.75 -41.58 -16.38
N SER A 73 8.45 -41.75 -16.15
CA SER A 73 7.45 -41.94 -17.21
C SER A 73 6.45 -40.79 -17.26
N VAL A 74 5.97 -40.53 -18.48
CA VAL A 74 4.86 -39.61 -18.76
C VAL A 74 3.49 -40.30 -18.66
N LEU A 75 3.41 -41.63 -18.55
CA LEU A 75 2.15 -42.38 -18.49
C LEU A 75 1.17 -41.99 -19.63
N CYS A 76 1.66 -42.01 -20.88
CA CYS A 76 0.86 -41.67 -22.06
C CYS A 76 0.45 -42.91 -22.88
N SER A 77 1.03 -44.07 -22.61
CA SER A 77 0.78 -45.33 -23.31
C SER A 77 0.57 -46.49 -22.33
N PRO A 78 -0.07 -47.61 -22.75
CA PRO A 78 -0.15 -48.81 -21.91
C PRO A 78 1.21 -49.44 -21.59
N ALA A 79 2.24 -49.17 -22.38
CA ALA A 79 3.61 -49.65 -22.14
C ALA A 79 4.31 -48.93 -20.97
N ASP A 80 3.81 -47.75 -20.58
CA ASP A 80 4.30 -46.99 -19.42
C ASP A 80 3.84 -47.57 -18.07
N LEU A 81 2.94 -48.56 -18.08
CA LEU A 81 2.32 -49.11 -16.88
C LEU A 81 3.25 -50.12 -16.17
N PRO A 82 3.33 -50.07 -14.82
CA PRO A 82 4.01 -51.12 -14.07
C PRO A 82 3.28 -52.47 -14.22
N THR A 83 4.04 -53.55 -14.31
CA THR A 83 3.52 -54.93 -14.52
C THR A 83 2.56 -55.44 -13.43
N LYS A 84 2.54 -54.80 -12.25
CA LYS A 84 1.63 -55.10 -11.13
C LYS A 84 0.56 -54.01 -10.88
N GLY A 85 0.42 -53.05 -11.80
CA GLY A 85 -0.40 -51.86 -11.60
C GLY A 85 0.10 -50.97 -10.45
N PHE A 86 -0.74 -50.00 -10.08
CA PHE A 86 -0.49 -49.08 -8.96
C PHE A 86 -1.22 -49.49 -7.67
N SER A 87 -2.19 -50.40 -7.73
CA SER A 87 -2.73 -51.14 -6.57
C SER A 87 -2.85 -50.36 -5.25
N ASN A 88 -3.80 -49.42 -5.18
CA ASN A 88 -4.07 -48.53 -4.02
C ASN A 88 -2.96 -47.49 -3.70
N GLN A 89 -2.03 -47.23 -4.61
CA GLN A 89 -1.03 -46.15 -4.48
C GLN A 89 -1.43 -44.88 -5.25
N ILE A 90 -0.74 -43.78 -4.96
CA ILE A 90 -0.75 -42.53 -5.72
C ILE A 90 0.57 -42.42 -6.51
N PRO A 91 0.60 -42.70 -7.82
CA PRO A 91 1.77 -42.42 -8.65
C PRO A 91 1.99 -40.91 -8.85
N LEU A 92 3.25 -40.49 -8.77
CA LEU A 92 3.72 -39.22 -9.35
C LEU A 92 4.21 -39.48 -10.76
N VAL A 93 3.64 -38.81 -11.76
CA VAL A 93 4.02 -38.94 -13.18
C VAL A 93 4.46 -37.62 -13.75
N ALA A 94 5.36 -37.62 -14.74
CA ALA A 94 5.76 -36.37 -15.39
C ALA A 94 4.64 -35.78 -16.27
N ARG A 95 4.53 -34.44 -16.29
CA ARG A 95 3.84 -33.73 -17.37
C ARG A 95 4.55 -34.01 -18.70
N GLY A 96 3.76 -34.11 -19.76
CA GLY A 96 4.23 -34.41 -21.12
C GLY A 96 3.11 -34.18 -22.12
N ASN A 97 3.34 -34.53 -23.38
CA ASN A 97 2.52 -34.04 -24.50
C ASN A 97 1.12 -34.68 -24.63
N CYS A 98 0.80 -35.74 -23.87
CA CYS A 98 -0.55 -36.29 -23.82
C CYS A 98 -1.50 -35.47 -22.92
N THR A 99 -2.81 -35.66 -23.12
CA THR A 99 -3.86 -34.98 -22.36
C THR A 99 -3.87 -35.42 -20.89
N PHE A 100 -4.48 -34.61 -20.03
CA PHE A 100 -4.69 -34.98 -18.63
C PHE A 100 -5.59 -36.23 -18.50
N TYR A 101 -6.64 -36.32 -19.32
CA TYR A 101 -7.60 -37.43 -19.31
C TYR A 101 -6.95 -38.78 -19.66
N GLU A 102 -6.05 -38.84 -20.64
CA GLU A 102 -5.36 -40.08 -21.02
C GLU A 102 -4.52 -40.66 -19.86
N LYS A 103 -3.74 -39.81 -19.18
CA LYS A 103 -2.96 -40.22 -17.99
C LYS A 103 -3.86 -40.77 -16.89
N VAL A 104 -4.98 -40.09 -16.63
CA VAL A 104 -5.95 -40.46 -15.59
C VAL A 104 -6.62 -41.78 -15.90
N ARG A 105 -7.04 -41.99 -17.16
CA ARG A 105 -7.65 -43.24 -17.62
C ARG A 105 -6.69 -44.43 -17.46
N LEU A 106 -5.41 -44.26 -17.81
CA LEU A 106 -4.37 -45.30 -17.63
C LEU A 106 -4.08 -45.58 -16.14
N ALA A 107 -3.98 -44.55 -15.29
CA ALA A 107 -3.78 -44.69 -13.85
C ALA A 107 -4.97 -45.38 -13.16
N GLN A 108 -6.20 -44.93 -13.44
CA GLN A 108 -7.43 -45.51 -12.90
C GLN A 108 -7.62 -46.97 -13.36
N GLY A 109 -7.40 -47.24 -14.65
CA GLY A 109 -7.48 -48.60 -15.22
C GLY A 109 -6.43 -49.58 -14.68
N SER A 110 -5.37 -49.08 -14.04
CA SER A 110 -4.32 -49.89 -13.38
C SER A 110 -4.37 -49.85 -11.85
N GLY A 111 -5.51 -49.43 -11.28
CA GLY A 111 -5.80 -49.52 -9.85
C GLY A 111 -5.13 -48.44 -8.99
N ALA A 112 -4.71 -47.32 -9.57
CA ALA A 112 -4.33 -46.14 -8.78
C ALA A 112 -5.54 -45.58 -8.02
N ARG A 113 -5.31 -44.97 -6.86
CA ARG A 113 -6.37 -44.36 -6.03
C ARG A 113 -6.33 -42.82 -6.03
N GLY A 114 -5.37 -42.24 -6.75
CA GLY A 114 -5.20 -40.82 -7.04
C GLY A 114 -4.06 -40.66 -8.05
N LEU A 115 -3.89 -39.49 -8.65
CA LEU A 115 -2.82 -39.20 -9.59
C LEU A 115 -2.22 -37.81 -9.31
N LEU A 116 -0.90 -37.76 -9.12
CA LEU A 116 -0.16 -36.50 -9.02
C LEU A 116 0.69 -36.30 -10.27
N ILE A 117 0.49 -35.17 -10.95
CA ILE A 117 1.18 -34.85 -12.21
C ILE A 117 2.23 -33.77 -11.94
N VAL A 118 3.49 -34.15 -12.03
CA VAL A 118 4.62 -33.26 -11.72
C VAL A 118 4.95 -32.40 -12.93
N SER A 119 4.86 -31.07 -12.78
CA SER A 119 5.19 -30.10 -13.84
C SER A 119 6.49 -29.36 -13.55
N LYS A 120 7.33 -29.19 -14.58
CA LYS A 120 8.48 -28.28 -14.56
C LYS A 120 8.11 -26.86 -15.00
N GLU A 121 7.05 -26.75 -15.79
CA GLU A 121 6.44 -25.51 -16.26
C GLU A 121 5.33 -25.07 -15.29
N ALA A 122 4.78 -23.86 -15.49
CA ALA A 122 3.67 -23.32 -14.69
C ALA A 122 2.51 -24.33 -14.56
N LEU A 123 1.90 -24.39 -13.37
CA LEU A 123 0.79 -25.30 -13.09
C LEU A 123 -0.47 -24.82 -13.82
N VAL A 124 -0.95 -25.62 -14.78
CA VAL A 124 -2.19 -25.38 -15.54
C VAL A 124 -3.30 -26.29 -15.01
N PRO A 125 -4.54 -25.80 -14.76
CA PRO A 125 -5.63 -26.64 -14.29
C PRO A 125 -5.86 -27.86 -15.20
N PRO A 126 -6.10 -29.06 -14.64
CA PRO A 126 -6.42 -30.22 -15.46
C PRO A 126 -7.80 -30.03 -16.11
N GLY A 127 -7.82 -30.04 -17.44
CA GLY A 127 -9.01 -29.74 -18.25
C GLY A 127 -9.25 -30.77 -19.36
N GLY A 128 -10.49 -30.83 -19.83
CA GLY A 128 -10.99 -31.76 -20.85
C GLY A 128 -12.44 -31.47 -21.21
N ASN A 129 -13.11 -32.41 -21.89
CA ASN A 129 -14.52 -32.28 -22.27
C ASN A 129 -15.47 -32.73 -21.15
N LYS A 130 -16.66 -32.15 -21.05
CA LYS A 130 -17.64 -32.47 -19.98
C LYS A 130 -17.97 -33.97 -19.87
N THR A 131 -18.08 -34.67 -21.00
CA THR A 131 -18.34 -36.13 -21.02
C THR A 131 -17.19 -36.95 -20.45
N GLN A 132 -15.96 -36.44 -20.47
CA GLN A 132 -14.79 -37.09 -19.88
C GLN A 132 -14.77 -36.97 -18.34
N TYR A 133 -15.56 -36.06 -17.77
CA TYR A 133 -15.59 -35.83 -16.31
C TYR A 133 -16.35 -36.96 -15.59
N GLU A 134 -17.40 -37.50 -16.21
CA GLU A 134 -18.23 -38.56 -15.63
C GLU A 134 -17.51 -39.93 -15.54
N GLU A 135 -16.43 -40.12 -16.31
CA GLU A 135 -15.63 -41.36 -16.31
C GLU A 135 -14.49 -41.35 -15.27
N ILE A 136 -14.18 -40.19 -14.67
CA ILE A 136 -13.07 -40.03 -13.72
C ILE A 136 -13.57 -40.32 -12.30
N GLY A 137 -12.96 -41.30 -11.64
CA GLY A 137 -13.28 -41.74 -10.27
C GLY A 137 -12.14 -41.57 -9.27
N ILE A 138 -11.03 -40.94 -9.66
CA ILE A 138 -9.85 -40.72 -8.80
C ILE A 138 -9.46 -39.23 -8.73
N PRO A 139 -8.94 -38.73 -7.60
CA PRO A 139 -8.43 -37.38 -7.50
C PRO A 139 -7.19 -37.16 -8.36
N VAL A 140 -7.21 -36.06 -9.12
CA VAL A 140 -6.16 -35.66 -10.07
C VAL A 140 -5.71 -34.26 -9.73
N ALA A 141 -4.43 -34.10 -9.43
CA ALA A 141 -3.86 -32.77 -9.17
C ALA A 141 -2.44 -32.65 -9.73
N LEU A 142 -2.00 -31.43 -9.98
CA LEU A 142 -0.64 -31.12 -10.40
C LEU A 142 0.19 -30.66 -9.20
N LEU A 143 1.48 -31.00 -9.22
CA LEU A 143 2.48 -30.68 -8.20
C LEU A 143 3.70 -30.03 -8.89
N SER A 144 4.36 -29.08 -8.23
CA SER A 144 5.59 -28.49 -8.77
C SER A 144 6.74 -29.49 -8.74
N TYR A 145 7.62 -29.45 -9.76
CA TYR A 145 8.85 -30.23 -9.74
C TYR A 145 9.77 -29.85 -8.57
N ARG A 146 9.72 -28.60 -8.09
CA ARG A 146 10.47 -28.17 -6.89
C ARG A 146 9.94 -28.85 -5.62
N ASP A 147 8.61 -28.89 -5.45
CA ASP A 147 7.95 -29.54 -4.32
C ASP A 147 8.21 -31.06 -4.29
N MET A 148 8.17 -31.71 -5.46
CA MET A 148 8.50 -33.13 -5.58
C MET A 148 9.91 -33.44 -5.09
N LEU A 149 10.90 -32.60 -5.46
CA LEU A 149 12.27 -32.77 -4.97
C LEU A 149 12.38 -32.58 -3.45
N ASP A 150 11.71 -31.56 -2.90
CA ASP A 150 11.70 -31.30 -1.45
C ASP A 150 11.02 -32.44 -0.66
N ILE A 151 9.94 -33.04 -1.18
CA ILE A 151 9.29 -34.23 -0.59
C ILE A 151 10.29 -35.38 -0.42
N PHE A 152 10.97 -35.78 -1.51
CA PHE A 152 11.86 -36.93 -1.47
C PHE A 152 13.19 -36.64 -0.74
N GLN A 153 13.63 -35.38 -0.69
CA GLN A 153 14.76 -34.95 0.14
C GLN A 153 14.41 -34.94 1.64
N THR A 154 13.19 -34.53 2.00
CA THR A 154 12.77 -34.38 3.41
C THR A 154 12.33 -35.70 4.04
N PHE A 155 11.59 -36.54 3.29
CA PHE A 155 10.94 -37.75 3.83
C PHE A 155 11.49 -39.08 3.28
N GLY A 156 12.43 -39.04 2.33
CA GLY A 156 12.98 -40.22 1.67
C GLY A 156 12.05 -40.79 0.59
N GLN A 157 12.38 -41.96 0.02
CA GLN A 157 11.61 -42.58 -1.08
C GLN A 157 10.28 -43.22 -0.63
N ALA A 158 10.11 -43.50 0.66
CA ALA A 158 8.95 -44.20 1.22
C ALA A 158 8.05 -43.21 1.97
N VAL A 159 7.08 -42.63 1.24
CA VAL A 159 6.21 -41.56 1.77
C VAL A 159 4.74 -41.89 1.56
N ARG A 160 3.90 -41.36 2.45
CA ARG A 160 2.45 -41.48 2.36
C ARG A 160 1.85 -40.08 2.28
N ALA A 161 0.81 -39.92 1.47
CA ALA A 161 0.19 -38.64 1.22
C ALA A 161 -1.34 -38.69 1.28
N ALA A 162 -1.92 -37.56 1.69
CA ALA A 162 -3.35 -37.33 1.74
C ALA A 162 -3.67 -36.02 1.00
N LEU A 163 -4.48 -36.10 -0.06
CA LEU A 163 -4.94 -34.91 -0.79
C LEU A 163 -6.20 -34.36 -0.12
N HIS A 164 -6.22 -33.07 0.17
CA HIS A 164 -7.36 -32.38 0.76
C HIS A 164 -7.41 -30.92 0.27
N ALA A 165 -8.59 -30.30 0.31
CA ALA A 165 -8.80 -28.91 -0.10
C ALA A 165 -9.59 -28.20 1.00
N PRO A 166 -8.93 -27.71 2.07
CA PRO A 166 -9.63 -27.10 3.19
C PRO A 166 -10.36 -25.83 2.74
N LYS A 167 -11.54 -25.57 3.33
CA LYS A 167 -12.31 -24.37 3.02
C LYS A 167 -11.58 -23.14 3.54
N GLU A 168 -11.32 -22.17 2.66
CA GLU A 168 -10.82 -20.88 3.09
C GLU A 168 -11.89 -20.13 3.90
N PRO A 169 -11.56 -19.59 5.08
CA PRO A 169 -12.47 -18.71 5.80
C PRO A 169 -12.67 -17.42 5.01
N MET A 170 -13.90 -16.93 4.95
CA MET A 170 -14.25 -15.69 4.23
C MET A 170 -13.53 -14.43 4.76
N LEU A 171 -12.97 -14.49 5.97
CA LEU A 171 -12.25 -13.40 6.62
C LEU A 171 -11.09 -13.95 7.47
N ASP A 172 -9.87 -13.81 6.95
CA ASP A 172 -8.63 -14.14 7.66
C ASP A 172 -8.11 -12.96 8.51
N TYR A 173 -7.31 -13.26 9.54
CA TYR A 173 -6.64 -12.23 10.35
C TYR A 173 -5.73 -11.30 9.53
N ASN A 174 -5.10 -11.78 8.46
CA ASN A 174 -4.26 -10.92 7.61
C ASN A 174 -5.07 -9.88 6.83
N MET A 175 -6.34 -10.18 6.48
CA MET A 175 -7.26 -9.22 5.88
C MET A 175 -7.64 -8.11 6.88
N VAL A 176 -7.77 -8.45 8.17
CA VAL A 176 -7.98 -7.45 9.23
C VAL A 176 -6.74 -6.57 9.41
N ILE A 177 -5.54 -7.15 9.41
CA ILE A 177 -4.28 -6.40 9.53
C ILE A 177 -4.09 -5.44 8.35
N ILE A 178 -4.22 -5.92 7.10
CA ILE A 178 -4.05 -5.07 5.91
C ILE A 178 -5.15 -3.99 5.82
N PHE A 179 -6.38 -4.31 6.25
CA PHE A 179 -7.47 -3.33 6.41
C PHE A 179 -7.09 -2.20 7.36
N LEU A 180 -6.62 -2.54 8.57
CA LEU A 180 -6.23 -1.55 9.58
C LEU A 180 -5.04 -0.70 9.12
N MET A 181 -4.03 -1.29 8.47
CA MET A 181 -2.91 -0.55 7.89
C MET A 181 -3.35 0.40 6.77
N ALA A 182 -4.22 -0.06 5.87
CA ALA A 182 -4.69 0.74 4.74
C ALA A 182 -5.59 1.91 5.19
N VAL A 183 -6.58 1.65 6.04
CA VAL A 183 -7.47 2.69 6.61
C VAL A 183 -6.67 3.66 7.49
N GLY A 184 -5.74 3.15 8.31
CA GLY A 184 -4.84 3.98 9.11
C GLY A 184 -3.95 4.89 8.26
N THR A 185 -3.40 4.38 7.16
CA THR A 185 -2.56 5.15 6.23
C THR A 185 -3.35 6.25 5.52
N VAL A 186 -4.56 5.95 5.04
CA VAL A 186 -5.45 6.94 4.42
C VAL A 186 -5.89 8.02 5.42
N ALA A 187 -6.31 7.61 6.63
CA ALA A 187 -6.72 8.54 7.67
C ALA A 187 -5.58 9.46 8.12
N LEU A 188 -4.40 8.90 8.41
CA LEU A 188 -3.23 9.66 8.84
C LEU A 188 -2.70 10.56 7.71
N GLY A 189 -2.65 10.07 6.48
CA GLY A 189 -2.22 10.82 5.31
C GLY A 189 -3.14 12.01 5.00
N GLY A 190 -4.46 11.78 4.96
CA GLY A 190 -5.45 12.84 4.77
C GLY A 190 -5.48 13.86 5.91
N TYR A 191 -5.33 13.39 7.15
CA TYR A 191 -5.20 14.27 8.32
C TYR A 191 -3.96 15.16 8.23
N TRP A 192 -2.80 14.57 7.88
CA TRP A 192 -1.55 15.31 7.74
C TRP A 192 -1.59 16.32 6.60
N ALA A 193 -2.13 15.92 5.44
CA ALA A 193 -2.28 16.77 4.26
C ALA A 193 -3.06 18.07 4.57
N GLY A 194 -4.22 17.96 5.22
CA GLY A 194 -5.00 19.13 5.64
C GLY A 194 -4.35 19.93 6.78
N SER A 195 -3.73 19.25 7.77
CA SER A 195 -3.05 19.93 8.89
C SER A 195 -1.84 20.76 8.44
N ARG A 196 -1.11 20.31 7.42
CA ARG A 196 0.00 21.07 6.79
C ARG A 196 -0.51 22.36 6.15
N ASP A 197 -1.67 22.33 5.49
CA ASP A 197 -2.26 23.52 4.87
C ASP A 197 -2.75 24.53 5.93
N VAL A 198 -3.32 24.08 7.06
CA VAL A 198 -3.62 24.96 8.21
C VAL A 198 -2.34 25.66 8.69
N ARG A 199 -1.27 24.88 8.94
CA ARG A 199 0.00 25.42 9.42
C ARG A 199 0.62 26.40 8.42
N LYS A 200 0.53 26.13 7.11
CA LYS A 200 1.04 27.03 6.05
C LYS A 200 0.26 28.35 6.03
N ARG A 201 -1.08 28.33 6.18
CA ARG A 201 -1.91 29.56 6.29
C ARG A 201 -1.61 30.35 7.57
N TYR A 202 -1.54 29.68 8.72
CA TYR A 202 -1.22 30.32 10.00
C TYR A 202 0.17 30.97 9.99
N MET A 203 1.18 30.27 9.47
CA MET A 203 2.53 30.83 9.33
C MET A 203 2.59 31.97 8.31
N LYS A 204 1.76 31.96 7.26
CA LYS A 204 1.64 33.09 6.33
C LYS A 204 1.11 34.34 7.05
N HIS A 205 0.00 34.23 7.79
CA HIS A 205 -0.53 35.35 8.58
C HIS A 205 0.44 35.86 9.67
N LYS A 206 1.31 35.00 10.20
CA LYS A 206 2.32 35.40 11.20
C LYS A 206 3.59 36.02 10.60
N ARG A 207 3.80 35.96 9.28
CA ARG A 207 5.08 36.30 8.62
C ARG A 207 4.97 37.38 7.54
N ASP A 208 3.97 38.26 7.63
CA ASP A 208 3.77 39.35 6.67
C ASP A 208 4.86 40.45 6.74
N ASP A 209 5.80 40.38 7.70
CA ASP A 209 6.97 41.26 7.85
C ASP A 209 8.27 40.70 7.24
N GLY A 210 8.24 39.76 6.27
CA GLY A 210 9.49 39.22 5.71
C GLY A 210 9.40 38.46 4.38
N PRO A 211 10.17 38.85 3.34
CA PRO A 211 10.14 38.20 2.03
C PRO A 211 11.00 36.92 2.01
N GLU A 212 10.47 35.82 2.55
CA GLU A 212 11.04 34.48 2.32
C GLU A 212 10.01 33.55 1.67
N LYS A 213 10.00 33.55 0.33
CA LYS A 213 9.40 32.51 -0.50
C LYS A 213 10.18 31.19 -0.39
N GLN A 214 9.95 30.45 0.69
CA GLN A 214 10.14 28.99 0.64
C GLN A 214 8.85 28.38 0.11
N GLU A 215 8.68 28.39 -1.21
CA GLU A 215 7.58 27.72 -1.89
C GLU A 215 7.75 26.21 -1.74
N ASP A 216 7.16 25.69 -0.67
CA ASP A 216 6.86 24.27 -0.48
C ASP A 216 5.85 23.90 -1.59
N GLU A 217 6.36 23.52 -2.76
CA GLU A 217 5.61 23.22 -4.00
C GLU A 217 4.63 22.07 -3.76
N ALA A 218 3.38 22.43 -3.50
CA ALA A 218 2.27 21.49 -3.65
C ALA A 218 1.96 21.43 -5.14
N VAL A 219 2.09 20.25 -5.75
CA VAL A 219 1.75 20.06 -7.17
C VAL A 219 0.23 20.05 -7.28
N ASP A 220 -0.34 21.18 -7.72
CA ASP A 220 -1.76 21.32 -7.98
C ASP A 220 -2.12 20.59 -9.28
N VAL A 221 -2.93 19.54 -9.14
CA VAL A 221 -3.29 18.64 -10.25
C VAL A 221 -4.28 19.32 -11.21
N THR A 222 -3.84 19.59 -12.44
CA THR A 222 -4.70 20.08 -13.53
C THR A 222 -5.38 18.93 -14.28
N PRO A 223 -6.52 19.14 -14.96
CA PRO A 223 -7.16 18.12 -15.80
C PRO A 223 -6.23 17.57 -16.90
N VAL A 224 -5.37 18.41 -17.48
CA VAL A 224 -4.37 17.98 -18.47
C VAL A 224 -3.35 17.04 -17.82
N MET A 225 -2.89 17.36 -16.60
CA MET A 225 -1.97 16.50 -15.85
C MET A 225 -2.60 15.15 -15.49
N ILE A 226 -3.92 15.08 -15.25
CA ILE A 226 -4.65 13.81 -15.06
C ILE A 226 -4.61 12.97 -16.33
N CYS A 227 -4.90 13.56 -17.51
CA CYS A 227 -4.83 12.84 -18.78
C CYS A 227 -3.41 12.34 -19.07
N VAL A 228 -2.39 13.17 -18.87
CA VAL A 228 -0.98 12.79 -19.04
C VAL A 228 -0.59 11.69 -18.06
N PHE A 229 -0.96 11.80 -16.79
CA PHE A 229 -0.70 10.78 -15.77
C PHE A 229 -1.29 9.42 -16.15
N VAL A 230 -2.56 9.39 -16.58
CA VAL A 230 -3.22 8.14 -17.00
C VAL A 230 -2.55 7.53 -18.23
N VAL A 231 -2.21 8.34 -19.24
CA VAL A 231 -1.46 7.86 -20.43
C VAL A 231 -0.11 7.28 -20.03
N MET A 232 0.62 7.94 -19.12
CA MET A 232 1.90 7.46 -18.59
C MET A 232 1.75 6.16 -17.79
N CYS A 233 0.70 6.00 -16.99
CA CYS A 233 0.40 4.75 -16.30
C CYS A 233 0.09 3.61 -17.28
N CYS A 234 -0.77 3.86 -18.28
CA CYS A 234 -1.07 2.89 -19.34
C CYS A 234 0.20 2.48 -20.10
N SER A 235 1.03 3.44 -20.52
CA SER A 235 2.26 3.14 -21.26
C SER A 235 3.26 2.39 -20.39
N MET A 236 3.43 2.77 -19.11
CA MET A 236 4.33 2.07 -18.20
C MET A 236 3.89 0.63 -17.95
N LEU A 237 2.59 0.37 -17.74
CA LEU A 237 2.09 -0.99 -17.51
C LEU A 237 2.24 -1.87 -18.77
N VAL A 238 1.95 -1.33 -19.96
CA VAL A 238 2.15 -2.08 -21.23
C VAL A 238 3.64 -2.30 -21.54
N LEU A 239 4.51 -1.32 -21.26
CA LEU A 239 5.96 -1.50 -21.40
C LEU A 239 6.48 -2.54 -20.40
N LEU A 240 6.00 -2.54 -19.16
CA LEU A 240 6.36 -3.50 -18.12
C LEU A 240 5.88 -4.92 -18.45
N TYR A 241 4.81 -5.08 -19.21
CA TYR A 241 4.39 -6.38 -19.77
C TYR A 241 5.39 -6.93 -20.80
N PHE A 242 5.92 -6.09 -21.70
CA PHE A 242 6.87 -6.52 -22.74
C PHE A 242 8.34 -6.55 -22.29
N PHE A 243 8.74 -5.72 -21.33
CA PHE A 243 10.13 -5.51 -20.91
C PHE A 243 10.30 -5.66 -19.38
N TYR A 244 9.62 -6.65 -18.80
CA TYR A 244 9.53 -6.85 -17.34
C TYR A 244 10.89 -6.87 -16.64
N ASP A 245 11.80 -7.72 -17.10
CA ASP A 245 13.10 -7.98 -16.46
C ASP A 245 14.01 -6.74 -16.35
N GLN A 246 13.79 -5.70 -17.18
CA GLN A 246 14.56 -4.45 -17.11
C GLN A 246 13.81 -3.37 -16.31
N LEU A 247 12.50 -3.24 -16.52
CA LEU A 247 11.70 -2.19 -15.90
C LEU A 247 11.40 -2.47 -14.41
N VAL A 248 11.41 -3.74 -13.98
CA VAL A 248 11.25 -4.10 -12.56
C VAL A 248 12.35 -3.47 -11.69
N TYR A 249 13.62 -3.50 -12.13
CA TYR A 249 14.73 -2.87 -11.41
C TYR A 249 14.65 -1.34 -11.41
N ALA A 250 14.20 -0.73 -12.51
CA ALA A 250 13.96 0.71 -12.58
C ALA A 250 12.87 1.15 -11.57
N ILE A 251 11.78 0.37 -11.46
CA ILE A 251 10.71 0.59 -10.49
C ILE A 251 11.20 0.42 -9.05
N ILE A 252 12.01 -0.60 -8.77
CA ILE A 252 12.62 -0.82 -7.45
C ILE A 252 13.51 0.38 -7.07
N GLY A 253 14.33 0.89 -8.00
CA GLY A 253 15.15 2.08 -7.80
C GLY A 253 14.32 3.34 -7.51
N ILE A 254 13.26 3.59 -8.28
CA ILE A 254 12.32 4.71 -8.06
C ILE A 254 11.63 4.58 -6.70
N PHE A 255 11.19 3.37 -6.33
CA PHE A 255 10.57 3.11 -5.04
C PHE A 255 11.53 3.43 -3.89
N CYS A 256 12.78 2.95 -3.92
CA CYS A 256 13.79 3.26 -2.89
C CYS A 256 14.04 4.78 -2.72
N LEU A 257 14.06 5.54 -3.81
CA LEU A 257 14.24 7.01 -3.75
C LEU A 257 13.00 7.70 -3.15
N ALA A 258 11.80 7.30 -3.59
CA ALA A 258 10.54 7.87 -3.12
C ALA A 258 10.24 7.48 -1.65
N SER A 259 10.53 6.24 -1.26
CA SER A 259 10.36 5.75 0.12
C SER A 259 11.37 6.36 1.08
N SER A 260 12.64 6.53 0.68
CA SER A 260 13.64 7.23 1.48
C SER A 260 13.22 8.68 1.75
N THR A 261 12.74 9.37 0.70
CA THR A 261 12.21 10.75 0.82
C THR A 261 10.99 10.81 1.72
N GLY A 262 10.09 9.83 1.60
CA GLY A 262 8.90 9.71 2.44
C GLY A 262 9.23 9.45 3.90
N LEU A 263 10.13 8.50 4.17
CA LEU A 263 10.61 8.14 5.51
C LEU A 263 11.32 9.33 6.18
N TYR A 264 12.16 10.06 5.44
CA TYR A 264 12.77 11.31 5.91
C TYR A 264 11.70 12.35 6.28
N SER A 265 10.70 12.55 5.42
CA SER A 265 9.56 13.43 5.68
C SER A 265 8.73 13.00 6.91
N CYS A 266 8.66 11.70 7.18
CA CYS A 266 7.97 11.13 8.33
C CYS A 266 8.74 11.31 9.65
N LEU A 267 10.06 11.08 9.63
CA LEU A 267 10.92 11.13 10.82
C LEU A 267 11.45 12.53 11.16
N SER A 268 11.55 13.44 10.19
CA SER A 268 12.08 14.80 10.38
C SER A 268 11.41 15.59 11.53
N PRO A 269 10.06 15.58 11.69
CA PRO A 269 9.41 16.26 12.82
C PRO A 269 9.71 15.63 14.19
N LEU A 270 10.05 14.34 14.25
CA LEU A 270 10.43 13.65 15.48
C LEU A 270 11.87 14.03 15.89
N VAL A 271 12.81 14.00 14.94
CA VAL A 271 14.20 14.39 15.18
C VAL A 271 14.31 15.87 15.56
N GLN A 272 13.50 16.75 14.98
CA GLN A 272 13.44 18.17 15.35
C GLN A 272 12.94 18.44 16.79
N ARG A 273 12.33 17.45 17.46
CA ARG A 273 11.92 17.56 18.88
C ARG A 273 13.02 17.12 19.85
N LEU A 274 14.10 16.48 19.38
CA LEU A 274 15.17 16.00 20.23
C LEU A 274 16.18 17.13 20.55
N PRO A 275 16.51 17.39 21.83
CA PRO A 275 17.33 18.54 22.23
C PRO A 275 18.81 18.41 21.83
N PHE A 276 19.27 17.19 21.52
CA PHE A 276 20.69 16.83 21.32
C PHE A 276 21.31 17.28 19.99
N CYS A 277 20.56 17.99 19.13
CA CYS A 277 20.85 18.11 17.69
C CYS A 277 21.09 19.55 17.18
N LYS A 278 21.74 20.42 17.98
CA LYS A 278 22.00 21.83 17.61
C LYS A 278 23.27 22.06 16.78
N CYS A 279 24.12 21.05 16.59
CA CYS A 279 25.37 21.18 15.84
C CYS A 279 25.12 21.46 14.35
N ARG A 280 25.76 22.51 13.83
CA ARG A 280 25.66 22.97 12.44
C ARG A 280 26.98 22.70 11.72
N VAL A 281 26.94 22.27 10.46
CA VAL A 281 28.15 22.00 9.68
C VAL A 281 28.94 23.31 9.51
N PRO A 282 30.28 23.32 9.73
CA PRO A 282 31.14 24.47 9.45
C PRO A 282 31.09 24.91 7.99
N ASP A 283 31.49 26.15 7.70
CA ASP A 283 31.50 26.65 6.32
C ASP A 283 32.51 25.86 5.46
N ASN A 284 32.01 25.29 4.37
CA ASN A 284 32.79 24.61 3.34
C ASN A 284 32.41 25.20 1.98
N SER A 285 33.39 25.36 1.09
CA SER A 285 33.24 25.98 -0.25
C SER A 285 32.46 25.16 -1.28
N LEU A 286 31.66 24.18 -0.84
CA LEU A 286 30.82 23.34 -1.69
C LEU A 286 29.46 24.01 -1.95
N PRO A 287 29.04 24.20 -3.21
CA PRO A 287 27.81 24.94 -3.55
C PRO A 287 26.53 24.33 -2.97
N TYR A 288 26.50 23.01 -2.73
CA TYR A 288 25.34 22.33 -2.15
C TYR A 288 25.12 22.63 -0.65
N PHE A 289 26.14 23.11 0.07
CA PHE A 289 26.08 23.31 1.53
C PHE A 289 25.79 24.76 1.98
N HIS A 290 25.57 25.69 1.05
CA HIS A 290 25.34 27.12 1.33
C HIS A 290 24.20 27.42 2.33
N LYS A 291 23.20 26.53 2.49
CA LYS A 291 22.11 26.71 3.47
C LYS A 291 22.46 26.24 4.91
N ARG A 292 23.70 25.83 5.17
CA ARG A 292 24.21 25.32 6.47
C ARG A 292 23.22 24.33 7.13
N PRO A 293 22.99 23.14 6.56
CA PRO A 293 22.13 22.12 7.16
C PRO A 293 22.60 21.70 8.56
N GLN A 294 21.66 21.27 9.41
CA GLN A 294 21.96 20.69 10.72
C GLN A 294 22.54 19.29 10.54
N VAL A 295 23.57 18.93 11.31
CA VAL A 295 24.24 17.62 11.21
C VAL A 295 23.23 16.47 11.35
N CYS A 296 22.28 16.58 12.27
CA CYS A 296 21.25 15.55 12.46
C CYS A 296 20.25 15.41 11.31
N THR A 297 20.03 16.45 10.48
CA THR A 297 19.18 16.31 9.27
C THR A 297 19.90 15.54 8.16
N LEU A 298 21.22 15.70 8.03
CA LEU A 298 22.05 14.91 7.12
C LEU A 298 22.14 13.44 7.60
N LEU A 299 22.37 13.24 8.90
CA LEU A 299 22.41 11.89 9.50
C LEU A 299 21.07 11.16 9.32
N LEU A 300 19.94 11.85 9.50
CA LEU A 300 18.62 11.28 9.26
C LEU A 300 18.41 10.93 7.78
N ALA A 301 18.82 11.78 6.85
CA ALA A 301 18.72 11.48 5.42
C ALA A 301 19.56 10.25 5.03
N LEU A 302 20.79 10.15 5.56
CA LEU A 302 21.66 8.99 5.36
C LEU A 302 21.07 7.72 5.99
N LEU A 303 20.45 7.81 7.16
CA LEU A 303 19.73 6.70 7.79
C LEU A 303 18.55 6.23 6.94
N CYS A 304 17.72 7.15 6.41
CA CYS A 304 16.57 6.80 5.56
C CYS A 304 17.01 6.15 4.24
N ALA A 305 18.11 6.63 3.66
CA ALA A 305 18.72 6.02 2.48
C ALA A 305 19.28 4.63 2.78
N ALA A 306 20.03 4.47 3.89
CA ALA A 306 20.57 3.18 4.31
C ALA A 306 19.46 2.14 4.54
N ILE A 307 18.38 2.50 5.23
CA ILE A 307 17.21 1.65 5.45
C ILE A 307 16.59 1.21 4.10
N SER A 308 16.46 2.13 3.15
CA SER A 308 15.91 1.83 1.81
C SER A 308 16.85 0.95 0.97
N VAL A 309 18.17 1.12 1.10
CA VAL A 309 19.19 0.27 0.44
C VAL A 309 19.23 -1.13 1.06
N VAL A 310 19.15 -1.26 2.39
CA VAL A 310 19.06 -2.57 3.08
C VAL A 310 17.82 -3.32 2.59
N TRP A 311 16.66 -2.67 2.53
CA TRP A 311 15.48 -3.26 1.90
C TRP A 311 15.75 -3.67 0.45
N GLY A 312 16.33 -2.77 -0.36
CA GLY A 312 16.63 -3.03 -1.77
C GLY A 312 17.53 -4.25 -1.98
N ILE A 313 18.50 -4.51 -1.09
CA ILE A 313 19.40 -5.67 -1.16
C ILE A 313 18.69 -6.95 -0.73
N PHE A 314 17.99 -6.93 0.41
CA PHE A 314 17.37 -8.11 1.02
C PHE A 314 15.89 -8.32 0.63
N ARG A 315 15.37 -7.61 -0.38
CA ARG A 315 13.96 -7.62 -0.79
C ARG A 315 13.35 -9.00 -1.09
N ASN A 316 14.18 -10.00 -1.41
CA ASN A 316 13.77 -11.37 -1.71
C ASN A 316 13.69 -12.27 -0.45
N GLU A 317 14.05 -11.76 0.73
CA GLU A 317 13.94 -12.48 2.02
C GLU A 317 12.51 -12.37 2.59
N ASP A 318 11.61 -13.23 2.11
CA ASP A 318 10.18 -13.26 2.47
C ASP A 318 9.91 -13.41 3.99
N GLN A 319 10.88 -13.80 4.81
CA GLN A 319 10.73 -13.90 6.28
C GLN A 319 10.52 -12.53 6.97
N TRP A 320 11.26 -11.50 6.55
CA TRP A 320 11.33 -10.21 7.26
C TRP A 320 11.31 -8.98 6.36
N ALA A 321 11.70 -9.09 5.08
CA ALA A 321 11.78 -7.95 4.18
C ALA A 321 10.41 -7.31 3.89
N TRP A 322 9.31 -8.05 4.07
CA TRP A 322 7.94 -7.56 3.97
C TRP A 322 7.62 -6.47 5.00
N ILE A 323 8.10 -6.60 6.26
CA ILE A 323 7.89 -5.59 7.32
C ILE A 323 8.49 -4.26 6.88
N LEU A 324 9.69 -4.35 6.30
CA LEU A 324 10.42 -3.18 5.85
C LEU A 324 9.83 -2.60 4.56
N GLN A 325 9.32 -3.44 3.65
CA GLN A 325 8.55 -2.99 2.47
C GLN A 325 7.31 -2.20 2.90
N ASP A 326 6.53 -2.73 3.84
CA ASP A 326 5.29 -2.11 4.30
C ASP A 326 5.57 -0.80 5.06
N ALA A 327 6.61 -0.74 5.90
CA ALA A 327 7.03 0.50 6.55
C ALA A 327 7.46 1.58 5.55
N LEU A 328 8.27 1.21 4.54
CA LEU A 328 8.69 2.10 3.45
C LEU A 328 7.51 2.52 2.56
N GLY A 329 6.58 1.60 2.29
CA GLY A 329 5.37 1.80 1.51
C GLY A 329 4.37 2.73 2.18
N ILE A 330 4.15 2.58 3.49
CA ILE A 330 3.32 3.50 4.30
C ILE A 330 3.97 4.88 4.33
N ALA A 331 5.29 4.99 4.55
CA ALA A 331 5.99 6.27 4.53
C ALA A 331 5.91 6.97 3.16
N PHE A 332 6.05 6.22 2.06
CA PHE A 332 5.81 6.69 0.69
C PHE A 332 4.36 7.15 0.48
N CYS A 333 3.37 6.39 0.97
CA CYS A 333 1.96 6.75 0.85
C CYS A 333 1.63 8.04 1.60
N LEU A 334 2.06 8.15 2.87
CA LEU A 334 1.87 9.35 3.69
C LEU A 334 2.54 10.59 3.06
N TYR A 335 3.74 10.43 2.50
CA TYR A 335 4.44 11.50 1.78
C TYR A 335 3.68 11.94 0.53
N THR A 336 3.23 11.00 -0.30
CA THR A 336 2.51 11.28 -1.54
C THR A 336 1.15 11.96 -1.30
N LEU A 337 0.38 11.51 -0.29
CA LEU A 337 -0.87 12.16 0.13
C LEU A 337 -0.64 13.58 0.69
N LYS A 338 0.52 13.82 1.29
CA LYS A 338 0.95 15.12 1.83
C LYS A 338 1.42 16.09 0.73
N THR A 339 2.09 15.62 -0.32
CA THR A 339 2.66 16.45 -1.39
C THR A 339 1.67 16.75 -2.51
N ILE A 340 0.92 15.74 -2.99
CA ILE A 340 -0.05 15.93 -4.07
C ILE A 340 -1.25 16.70 -3.54
N ARG A 341 -1.67 17.74 -4.28
CA ARG A 341 -2.82 18.55 -3.95
C ARG A 341 -3.83 18.51 -5.10
N LEU A 342 -5.02 18.01 -4.80
CA LEU A 342 -6.18 18.19 -5.65
C LEU A 342 -6.83 19.54 -5.27
N PRO A 343 -6.91 20.52 -6.18
CA PRO A 343 -7.46 21.84 -5.84
C PRO A 343 -9.00 21.85 -5.80
N THR A 344 -9.67 20.92 -6.48
CA THR A 344 -11.12 20.90 -6.67
C THR A 344 -11.71 19.48 -6.62
N PHE A 345 -12.98 19.34 -6.22
CA PHE A 345 -13.67 18.05 -6.33
C PHE A 345 -13.91 17.63 -7.78
N LYS A 346 -13.98 18.57 -8.74
CA LYS A 346 -13.89 18.28 -10.20
C LYS A 346 -12.64 17.48 -10.56
N ALA A 347 -11.47 17.88 -10.07
CA ALA A 347 -10.22 17.15 -10.32
C ALA A 347 -10.23 15.77 -9.66
N CYS A 348 -10.76 15.67 -8.43
CA CYS A 348 -10.92 14.39 -7.73
C CYS A 348 -11.82 13.41 -8.51
N THR A 349 -13.02 13.88 -8.90
CA THR A 349 -14.01 13.07 -9.65
C THR A 349 -13.48 12.65 -11.02
N LEU A 350 -12.81 13.54 -11.76
CA LEU A 350 -12.18 13.21 -13.04
C LEU A 350 -11.12 12.11 -12.87
N LEU A 351 -10.16 12.29 -11.95
CA LEU A 351 -9.09 11.34 -11.69
C LEU A 351 -9.64 9.96 -11.30
N LEU A 352 -10.56 9.93 -10.32
CA LEU A 352 -11.15 8.69 -9.81
C LEU A 352 -11.99 7.97 -10.86
N LEU A 353 -12.76 8.69 -11.69
CA LEU A 353 -13.58 8.09 -12.75
C LEU A 353 -12.73 7.52 -13.88
N VAL A 354 -11.65 8.19 -14.28
CA VAL A 354 -10.75 7.67 -15.32
C VAL A 354 -9.98 6.45 -14.80
N LEU A 355 -9.51 6.48 -13.54
CA LEU A 355 -8.83 5.32 -12.94
C LEU A 355 -9.77 4.13 -12.65
N PHE A 356 -11.05 4.37 -12.39
CA PHE A 356 -12.08 3.33 -12.36
C PHE A 356 -12.22 2.62 -13.71
N ILE A 357 -12.26 3.37 -14.82
CA ILE A 357 -12.34 2.81 -16.18
C ILE A 357 -11.06 2.04 -16.53
N TYR A 358 -9.90 2.58 -16.14
CA TYR A 358 -8.60 1.93 -16.30
C TYR A 358 -8.55 0.56 -15.60
N ASP A 359 -9.00 0.48 -14.35
CA ASP A 359 -8.97 -0.76 -13.54
C ASP A 359 -9.89 -1.83 -14.17
N VAL A 360 -11.11 -1.45 -14.55
CA VAL A 360 -12.06 -2.31 -15.27
C VAL A 360 -11.48 -2.80 -16.61
N PHE A 361 -10.81 -1.93 -17.38
CA PHE A 361 -10.18 -2.31 -18.65
C PHE A 361 -9.03 -3.29 -18.43
N PHE A 362 -8.08 -2.97 -17.55
CA PHE A 362 -6.89 -3.79 -17.36
C PHE A 362 -7.16 -5.11 -16.64
N VAL A 363 -8.17 -5.19 -15.77
CA VAL A 363 -8.53 -6.46 -15.10
C VAL A 363 -9.48 -7.32 -15.94
N PHE A 364 -10.52 -6.75 -16.57
CA PHE A 364 -11.55 -7.56 -17.24
C PHE A 364 -11.48 -7.59 -18.77
N ILE A 365 -10.97 -6.54 -19.43
CA ILE A 365 -10.94 -6.49 -20.91
C ILE A 365 -9.65 -7.12 -21.46
N THR A 366 -8.51 -6.93 -20.80
CA THR A 366 -7.24 -7.51 -21.28
C THR A 366 -7.17 -9.04 -21.34
N PRO A 367 -7.83 -9.85 -20.48
CA PRO A 367 -7.91 -11.31 -20.65
C PRO A 367 -8.38 -11.77 -22.04
N PHE A 368 -9.23 -10.99 -22.71
CA PHE A 368 -9.72 -11.29 -24.06
C PHE A 368 -8.73 -10.89 -25.17
N LEU A 369 -7.70 -10.11 -24.84
CA LEU A 369 -6.66 -9.63 -25.75
C LEU A 369 -5.33 -10.41 -25.58
N THR A 370 -5.06 -10.91 -24.36
CA THR A 370 -3.84 -11.66 -24.04
C THR A 370 -3.96 -13.13 -24.43
N LYS A 371 -2.93 -13.69 -25.07
CA LYS A 371 -2.89 -15.12 -25.45
C LYS A 371 -2.95 -16.10 -24.27
N SER A 372 -2.55 -15.65 -23.07
CA SER A 372 -2.59 -16.44 -21.83
C SER A 372 -3.98 -16.58 -21.21
N GLY A 373 -4.96 -15.79 -21.66
CA GLY A 373 -6.27 -15.68 -21.00
C GLY A 373 -6.22 -14.99 -19.62
N ASN A 374 -5.04 -14.51 -19.20
CA ASN A 374 -4.85 -13.75 -17.97
C ASN A 374 -4.88 -12.24 -18.24
N SER A 375 -5.29 -11.47 -17.24
CA SER A 375 -5.23 -10.01 -17.29
C SER A 375 -3.79 -9.52 -17.16
N ILE A 376 -3.41 -8.54 -17.98
CA ILE A 376 -2.06 -7.95 -17.96
C ILE A 376 -1.71 -7.42 -16.57
N MET A 377 -2.67 -6.83 -15.84
CA MET A 377 -2.45 -6.33 -14.48
C MET A 377 -2.04 -7.44 -13.51
N VAL A 378 -2.64 -8.63 -13.59
CA VAL A 378 -2.27 -9.77 -12.72
C VAL A 378 -0.92 -10.34 -13.13
N GLU A 379 -0.68 -10.57 -14.42
CA GLU A 379 0.57 -11.14 -14.95
C GLU A 379 1.78 -10.25 -14.60
N VAL A 380 1.61 -8.92 -14.67
CA VAL A 380 2.61 -7.93 -14.25
C VAL A 380 2.74 -7.84 -12.72
N ALA A 381 1.64 -7.95 -11.95
CA ALA A 381 1.70 -7.87 -10.50
C ALA A 381 2.34 -9.10 -9.83
N THR A 382 2.18 -10.30 -10.41
CA THR A 382 2.81 -11.53 -9.90
C THR A 382 4.24 -11.73 -10.42
N GLY A 383 4.62 -11.02 -11.48
CA GLY A 383 5.75 -11.38 -12.34
C GLY A 383 5.35 -12.44 -13.37
N PRO A 384 5.74 -12.31 -14.64
CA PRO A 384 5.52 -13.36 -15.64
C PRO A 384 6.22 -14.66 -15.25
N SER A 385 5.57 -15.80 -15.47
CA SER A 385 6.13 -17.12 -15.12
C SER A 385 7.43 -17.45 -15.86
N ASP A 386 7.63 -16.85 -17.04
CA ASP A 386 8.82 -17.00 -17.88
C ASP A 386 9.92 -15.95 -17.59
N SER A 387 9.72 -15.07 -16.60
CA SER A 387 10.71 -14.06 -16.22
C SER A 387 11.94 -14.70 -15.59
N ALA A 388 13.11 -14.44 -16.17
CA ALA A 388 14.38 -14.97 -15.70
C ALA A 388 14.81 -14.40 -14.33
N THR A 389 14.20 -13.29 -13.90
CA THR A 389 14.58 -12.57 -12.66
C THR A 389 13.79 -13.02 -11.43
N HIS A 390 12.58 -13.59 -11.60
CA HIS A 390 11.64 -13.93 -10.51
C HIS A 390 11.30 -12.74 -9.56
N GLU A 391 11.58 -11.50 -9.97
CA GLU A 391 11.39 -10.30 -9.15
C GLU A 391 9.91 -9.90 -9.05
N LYS A 392 9.49 -9.40 -7.88
CA LYS A 392 8.10 -8.96 -7.61
C LYS A 392 8.04 -7.46 -7.40
N LEU A 393 7.03 -6.79 -7.96
CA LEU A 393 6.87 -5.34 -7.83
C LEU A 393 6.65 -4.90 -6.36
N PRO A 394 7.34 -3.84 -5.88
CA PRO A 394 7.20 -3.38 -4.50
C PRO A 394 6.02 -2.43 -4.26
N MET A 395 5.15 -2.19 -5.25
CA MET A 395 4.04 -1.23 -5.18
C MET A 395 2.80 -1.72 -4.40
N VAL A 396 3.00 -2.60 -3.42
CA VAL A 396 1.95 -3.30 -2.67
C VAL A 396 2.29 -3.39 -1.18
N LEU A 397 1.28 -3.36 -0.31
CA LEU A 397 1.41 -3.88 1.07
C LEU A 397 1.38 -5.40 1.05
N LYS A 398 2.20 -6.05 1.88
CA LYS A 398 2.39 -7.51 1.96
C LYS A 398 2.16 -8.01 3.39
N VAL A 399 0.98 -8.56 3.69
CA VAL A 399 0.72 -9.20 4.99
C VAL A 399 0.73 -10.72 4.86
N PRO A 400 1.64 -11.45 5.55
CA PRO A 400 1.68 -12.91 5.49
C PRO A 400 0.36 -13.52 5.99
N ARG A 401 -0.09 -14.60 5.33
CA ARG A 401 -1.22 -15.43 5.75
C ARG A 401 -0.82 -16.15 7.05
N LEU A 402 -1.31 -15.64 8.18
CA LEU A 402 -1.02 -16.18 9.52
C LEU A 402 -1.71 -17.53 9.79
N ASN A 403 -2.75 -17.86 9.01
CA ASN A 403 -3.45 -19.14 9.06
C ASN A 403 -2.86 -20.11 8.02
N ALA A 404 -2.72 -21.39 8.41
CA ALA A 404 -2.39 -22.48 7.49
C ALA A 404 -3.50 -22.64 6.44
N SER A 405 -3.31 -22.00 5.30
CA SER A 405 -4.25 -21.92 4.19
C SER A 405 -3.59 -22.47 2.92
N PRO A 406 -4.36 -23.13 2.03
CA PRO A 406 -3.81 -23.77 0.84
C PRO A 406 -3.17 -22.75 -0.10
N LEU A 407 -3.78 -21.56 -0.24
CA LEU A 407 -3.18 -20.43 -0.97
C LEU A 407 -1.81 -19.99 -0.42
N ALA A 408 -1.58 -20.07 0.89
CA ALA A 408 -0.31 -19.64 1.48
C ALA A 408 0.86 -20.55 1.07
N LEU A 409 0.59 -21.84 0.89
CA LEU A 409 1.53 -22.83 0.35
C LEU A 409 1.62 -22.78 -1.19
N CYS A 410 0.55 -22.37 -1.87
CA CYS A 410 0.47 -22.27 -3.32
C CYS A 410 0.98 -20.94 -3.91
N ASP A 411 2.21 -20.56 -3.56
CA ASP A 411 2.91 -19.34 -4.03
C ASP A 411 2.16 -18.01 -3.78
N ARG A 412 1.13 -18.00 -2.92
CA ARG A 412 0.46 -16.78 -2.43
C ARG A 412 0.52 -16.64 -0.88
N PRO A 413 1.72 -16.67 -0.27
CA PRO A 413 1.89 -16.51 1.18
C PRO A 413 1.45 -15.14 1.71
N PHE A 414 1.29 -14.13 0.85
CA PHE A 414 0.90 -12.76 1.25
C PHE A 414 -0.50 -12.39 0.74
N SER A 415 -1.27 -11.69 1.58
CA SER A 415 -2.32 -10.80 1.08
C SER A 415 -1.66 -9.53 0.53
N LEU A 416 -2.12 -9.10 -0.64
CA LEU A 416 -1.58 -7.95 -1.38
C LEU A 416 -2.67 -6.88 -1.51
N LEU A 417 -2.30 -5.61 -1.26
CA LEU A 417 -3.12 -4.45 -1.56
C LEU A 417 -2.26 -3.39 -2.25
N GLY A 418 -2.71 -2.86 -3.38
CA GLY A 418 -1.94 -1.90 -4.18
C GLY A 418 -1.80 -0.55 -3.47
N PHE A 419 -0.64 0.08 -3.58
CA PHE A 419 -0.51 1.49 -3.15
C PHE A 419 -1.42 2.41 -3.97
N GLY A 420 -1.77 2.04 -5.21
CA GLY A 420 -2.78 2.73 -6.00
C GLY A 420 -4.14 2.81 -5.27
N ASP A 421 -4.58 1.70 -4.68
CA ASP A 421 -5.87 1.58 -3.99
C ASP A 421 -5.93 2.41 -2.70
N ILE A 422 -4.77 2.67 -2.09
CA ILE A 422 -4.61 3.52 -0.90
C ILE A 422 -4.51 4.99 -1.31
N LEU A 423 -3.63 5.29 -2.27
CA LEU A 423 -3.31 6.65 -2.72
C LEU A 423 -4.49 7.32 -3.41
N VAL A 424 -5.11 6.65 -4.39
CA VAL A 424 -6.06 7.26 -5.32
C VAL A 424 -7.35 7.71 -4.58
N PRO A 425 -8.03 6.87 -3.77
CA PRO A 425 -9.09 7.33 -2.87
C PRO A 425 -8.56 8.23 -1.73
N GLY A 426 -7.33 7.99 -1.25
CA GLY A 426 -6.71 8.79 -0.19
C GLY A 426 -6.54 10.27 -0.56
N LEU A 427 -6.30 10.60 -1.83
CA LEU A 427 -6.24 11.98 -2.31
C LEU A 427 -7.59 12.71 -2.19
N LEU A 428 -8.71 11.98 -2.36
CA LEU A 428 -10.05 12.51 -2.10
C LEU A 428 -10.30 12.69 -0.60
N VAL A 429 -9.86 11.76 0.26
CA VAL A 429 -9.93 11.93 1.72
C VAL A 429 -9.12 13.15 2.18
N ALA A 430 -7.93 13.36 1.62
CA ALA A 430 -7.11 14.55 1.85
C ALA A 430 -7.81 15.85 1.36
N TYR A 431 -8.50 15.81 0.21
CA TYR A 431 -9.32 16.92 -0.27
C TYR A 431 -10.48 17.23 0.69
N CYS A 432 -11.22 16.22 1.13
CA CYS A 432 -12.33 16.35 2.08
C CYS A 432 -11.88 17.03 3.39
N HIS A 433 -10.72 16.64 3.94
CA HIS A 433 -10.17 17.29 5.14
C HIS A 433 -9.75 18.75 4.89
N ARG A 434 -9.13 19.04 3.75
CA ARG A 434 -8.80 20.41 3.32
C ARG A 434 -10.06 21.28 3.18
N PHE A 435 -11.16 20.71 2.71
CA PHE A 435 -12.45 21.38 2.57
C PHE A 435 -13.14 21.63 3.92
N ASP A 436 -13.19 20.64 4.81
CA ASP A 436 -13.70 20.83 6.19
C ASP A 436 -13.01 22.01 6.88
N ILE A 437 -11.68 22.10 6.76
CA ILE A 437 -10.86 23.20 7.28
C ILE A 437 -11.22 24.54 6.63
N GLN A 438 -11.53 24.58 5.33
CA GLN A 438 -11.93 25.81 4.63
C GLN A 438 -13.31 26.30 5.06
N VAL A 439 -14.26 25.39 5.29
CA VAL A 439 -15.65 25.70 5.69
C VAL A 439 -15.81 25.76 7.22
N GLN A 440 -14.72 25.62 7.99
CA GLN A 440 -14.72 25.57 9.46
C GLN A 440 -15.66 24.48 10.03
N SER A 441 -15.81 23.37 9.30
CA SER A 441 -16.66 22.26 9.72
C SER A 441 -15.94 21.30 10.67
N SER A 442 -16.71 20.55 11.45
CA SER A 442 -16.23 19.57 12.44
C SER A 442 -15.66 18.27 11.83
N ARG A 443 -14.87 18.40 10.75
CA ARG A 443 -14.21 17.30 10.02
C ARG A 443 -15.18 16.25 9.44
N VAL A 444 -16.40 16.66 9.10
CA VAL A 444 -17.48 15.75 8.73
C VAL A 444 -17.24 15.14 7.35
N TYR A 445 -16.74 15.91 6.38
CA TYR A 445 -16.40 15.36 5.06
C TYR A 445 -15.22 14.37 5.14
N PHE A 446 -14.20 14.67 5.94
CA PHE A 446 -13.05 13.80 6.20
C PHE A 446 -13.46 12.49 6.84
N VAL A 447 -14.23 12.53 7.94
CA VAL A 447 -14.66 11.31 8.65
C VAL A 447 -15.58 10.48 7.76
N ALA A 448 -16.58 11.09 7.12
CA ALA A 448 -17.49 10.37 6.23
C ALA A 448 -16.77 9.71 5.05
N CYS A 449 -15.84 10.42 4.40
CA CYS A 449 -15.06 9.87 3.29
C CYS A 449 -14.08 8.77 3.74
N THR A 450 -13.52 8.87 4.95
CA THR A 450 -12.64 7.84 5.53
C THR A 450 -13.41 6.57 5.88
N VAL A 451 -14.61 6.71 6.46
CA VAL A 451 -15.51 5.57 6.72
C VAL A 451 -15.97 4.94 5.41
N ALA A 452 -16.31 5.75 4.39
CA ALA A 452 -16.68 5.25 3.07
C ALA A 452 -15.54 4.49 2.36
N TYR A 453 -14.29 4.92 2.53
CA TYR A 453 -13.11 4.17 2.09
C TYR A 453 -13.01 2.81 2.79
N GLY A 454 -13.16 2.77 4.12
CA GLY A 454 -13.19 1.53 4.89
C GLY A 454 -14.31 0.58 4.45
N ILE A 455 -15.53 1.09 4.26
CA ILE A 455 -16.65 0.28 3.75
C ILE A 455 -16.34 -0.27 2.35
N GLY A 456 -15.82 0.57 1.44
CA GLY A 456 -15.41 0.14 0.10
C GLY A 456 -14.36 -0.98 0.15
N LEU A 457 -13.35 -0.86 1.02
CA LEU A 457 -12.29 -1.86 1.19
C LEU A 457 -12.82 -3.17 1.80
N LEU A 458 -13.78 -3.10 2.72
CA LEU A 458 -14.46 -4.30 3.24
C LEU A 458 -15.26 -5.00 2.13
N VAL A 459 -15.92 -4.23 1.25
CA VAL A 459 -16.63 -4.78 0.08
C VAL A 459 -15.63 -5.38 -0.94
N THR A 460 -14.44 -4.79 -1.16
CA THR A 460 -13.42 -5.44 -2.02
C THR A 460 -13.00 -6.80 -1.46
N PHE A 461 -12.76 -6.91 -0.15
CA PHE A 461 -12.37 -8.19 0.45
C PHE A 461 -13.49 -9.23 0.41
N MET A 462 -14.74 -8.81 0.64
CA MET A 462 -15.92 -9.67 0.49
C MET A 462 -16.07 -10.17 -0.96
N ALA A 463 -15.91 -9.29 -1.95
CA ALA A 463 -15.97 -9.67 -3.36
C ALA A 463 -14.85 -10.63 -3.77
N LEU A 464 -13.61 -10.37 -3.32
CA LEU A 464 -12.47 -11.27 -3.54
C LEU A 464 -12.71 -12.66 -2.93
N ALA A 465 -13.20 -12.73 -1.69
CA ALA A 465 -13.49 -13.99 -0.99
C ALA A 465 -14.62 -14.81 -1.66
N LEU A 466 -15.67 -14.13 -2.13
CA LEU A 466 -16.81 -14.77 -2.78
C LEU A 466 -16.52 -15.21 -4.23
N MET A 467 -15.64 -14.51 -4.95
CA MET A 467 -15.44 -14.71 -6.39
C MET A 467 -14.16 -15.46 -6.74
N GLN A 468 -13.24 -15.66 -5.79
CA GLN A 468 -12.02 -16.48 -5.95
C GLN A 468 -11.16 -16.08 -7.18
N ARG A 469 -11.26 -14.80 -7.57
CA ARG A 469 -10.65 -14.19 -8.75
C ARG A 469 -10.16 -12.80 -8.38
N GLY A 470 -9.09 -12.32 -9.01
CA GLY A 470 -8.63 -10.94 -8.85
C GLY A 470 -9.73 -9.97 -9.26
N GLN A 471 -10.18 -9.14 -8.31
CA GLN A 471 -11.18 -8.10 -8.53
C GLN A 471 -10.48 -6.73 -8.60
N PRO A 472 -10.90 -5.83 -9.51
CA PRO A 472 -10.44 -4.45 -9.52
C PRO A 472 -10.90 -3.76 -8.22
N ALA A 473 -9.97 -3.28 -7.40
CA ALA A 473 -10.31 -2.72 -6.08
C ALA A 473 -10.96 -1.32 -6.21
N LEU A 474 -10.58 -0.53 -7.23
CA LEU A 474 -11.17 0.78 -7.47
C LEU A 474 -12.64 0.68 -7.90
N LEU A 475 -13.08 -0.46 -8.44
CA LEU A 475 -14.49 -0.74 -8.78
C LEU A 475 -15.43 -0.51 -7.59
N TYR A 476 -14.97 -0.77 -6.36
CA TYR A 476 -15.76 -0.64 -5.13
C TYR A 476 -15.35 0.61 -4.32
N LEU A 477 -14.06 0.93 -4.25
CA LEU A 477 -13.56 2.09 -3.49
C LEU A 477 -14.01 3.44 -4.07
N VAL A 478 -14.00 3.57 -5.41
CA VAL A 478 -14.39 4.81 -6.10
C VAL A 478 -15.86 5.16 -5.88
N PRO A 479 -16.85 4.28 -6.15
CA PRO A 479 -18.25 4.63 -5.92
C PRO A 479 -18.55 4.87 -4.43
N CYS A 480 -18.02 4.05 -3.50
CA CYS A 480 -18.24 4.27 -2.07
C CYS A 480 -17.77 5.66 -1.62
N THR A 481 -16.55 6.07 -1.98
CA THR A 481 -16.00 7.38 -1.56
C THR A 481 -16.64 8.56 -2.30
N LEU A 482 -16.78 8.50 -3.63
CA LEU A 482 -17.37 9.59 -4.42
C LEU A 482 -18.85 9.82 -4.11
N VAL A 483 -19.66 8.75 -4.04
CA VAL A 483 -21.10 8.88 -3.78
C VAL A 483 -21.33 9.42 -2.38
N THR A 484 -20.57 8.97 -1.38
CA THR A 484 -20.70 9.48 0.00
C THR A 484 -20.36 10.97 0.09
N SER A 485 -19.23 11.40 -0.47
CA SER A 485 -18.85 12.83 -0.45
C SER A 485 -19.81 13.71 -1.25
N CYS A 486 -20.30 13.23 -2.40
CA CYS A 486 -21.29 13.96 -3.20
C CYS A 486 -22.66 14.05 -2.50
N ALA A 487 -23.13 12.95 -1.89
CA ALA A 487 -24.37 12.92 -1.14
C ALA A 487 -24.33 13.84 0.10
N LEU A 488 -23.20 13.88 0.81
CA LEU A 488 -23.00 14.79 1.94
C LEU A 488 -23.01 16.27 1.50
N ALA A 489 -22.33 16.60 0.40
CA ALA A 489 -22.32 17.94 -0.17
C ALA A 489 -23.71 18.39 -0.70
N LEU A 490 -24.49 17.45 -1.25
CA LEU A 490 -25.89 17.66 -1.62
C LEU A 490 -26.78 17.90 -0.40
N TRP A 491 -26.66 17.07 0.65
CA TRP A 491 -27.47 17.17 1.86
C TRP A 491 -27.24 18.50 2.59
N ARG A 492 -25.99 18.96 2.64
CA ARG A 492 -25.60 20.27 3.21
C ARG A 492 -25.87 21.46 2.29
N ARG A 493 -26.28 21.23 1.04
CA ARG A 493 -26.46 22.25 -0.01
C ARG A 493 -25.18 23.03 -0.35
N GLU A 494 -24.01 22.48 -0.01
CA GLU A 494 -22.69 23.06 -0.24
C GLU A 494 -22.07 22.63 -1.59
N LEU A 495 -22.78 21.79 -2.38
CA LEU A 495 -22.25 21.15 -3.59
C LEU A 495 -21.57 22.12 -4.55
N GLY A 496 -22.08 23.33 -4.78
CA GLY A 496 -21.44 24.30 -5.70
C GLY A 496 -20.03 24.71 -5.25
N VAL A 497 -19.86 24.94 -3.95
CA VAL A 497 -18.58 25.32 -3.33
C VAL A 497 -17.64 24.11 -3.26
N PHE A 498 -18.16 22.93 -2.92
CA PHE A 498 -17.42 21.67 -2.95
C PHE A 498 -16.93 21.31 -4.37
N TRP A 499 -17.79 21.45 -5.38
CA TRP A 499 -17.50 21.12 -6.78
C TRP A 499 -16.37 21.99 -7.35
N THR A 500 -16.42 23.30 -7.08
CA THR A 500 -15.46 24.27 -7.63
C THR A 500 -14.21 24.48 -6.76
N GLY A 501 -14.27 24.20 -5.46
CA GLY A 501 -13.20 24.57 -4.51
C GLY A 501 -13.02 26.08 -4.30
N SER A 502 -13.88 26.93 -4.91
CA SER A 502 -13.77 28.39 -4.89
C SER A 502 -15.02 29.01 -4.27
N GLY A 503 -14.91 29.54 -3.05
CA GLY A 503 -16.05 30.16 -2.35
C GLY A 503 -15.72 31.08 -1.17
N PHE A 504 -14.54 30.96 -0.54
CA PHE A 504 -14.16 31.77 0.63
C PHE A 504 -12.82 32.51 0.45
N ALA A 505 -12.68 33.15 -0.71
CA ALA A 505 -11.81 34.32 -0.89
C ALA A 505 -12.68 35.60 -0.91
N LYS A 506 -13.68 35.64 -0.02
CA LYS A 506 -14.32 36.87 0.42
C LYS A 506 -13.86 37.15 1.84
N ASP A 507 -13.49 38.39 2.03
CA ASP A 507 -12.75 38.94 3.16
C ASP A 507 -13.30 38.50 4.52
N LEU A 508 -12.39 38.04 5.38
CA LEU A 508 -12.67 38.03 6.82
C LEU A 508 -12.94 39.49 7.24
N PRO A 509 -13.92 39.76 8.12
CA PRO A 509 -14.22 41.12 8.54
C PRO A 509 -12.96 41.78 9.11
N GLN A 510 -12.63 42.98 8.63
CA GLN A 510 -11.63 43.82 9.29
C GLN A 510 -12.02 44.02 10.75
N SER A 511 -11.07 43.90 11.67
CA SER A 511 -11.35 44.17 13.07
C SER A 511 -11.69 45.65 13.27
N PRO A 512 -12.58 46.03 14.21
CA PRO A 512 -13.08 47.41 14.34
C PRO A 512 -12.06 48.47 14.82
N TRP A 513 -10.75 48.19 14.79
CA TRP A 513 -9.72 48.99 15.44
C TRP A 513 -8.60 49.40 14.48
N THR A 514 -8.92 50.32 13.58
CA THR A 514 -7.96 51.29 13.02
C THR A 514 -8.64 52.66 12.94
N PRO A 515 -8.06 53.73 13.51
CA PRO A 515 -8.61 55.08 13.37
C PRO A 515 -8.55 55.54 11.92
N ALA A 516 -9.58 56.25 11.45
CA ALA A 516 -9.62 56.79 10.10
C ALA A 516 -8.46 57.77 9.86
N ALA A 517 -7.64 57.50 8.85
CA ALA A 517 -6.65 58.46 8.37
C ALA A 517 -7.36 59.58 7.59
N ALA A 518 -7.08 60.83 7.95
CA ALA A 518 -7.73 62.00 7.38
C ALA A 518 -7.29 62.29 5.93
N ASP A 519 -8.17 62.97 5.19
CA ASP A 519 -7.97 63.46 3.82
C ASP A 519 -6.62 64.14 3.57
N ARG A 520 -6.04 63.86 2.39
CA ARG A 520 -5.17 64.83 1.70
C ARG A 520 -5.32 64.67 0.16
N PRO A 521 -5.33 65.76 -0.63
CA PRO A 521 -5.75 65.70 -2.03
C PRO A 521 -4.75 65.03 -2.97
N GLN A 522 -5.27 64.42 -4.05
CA GLN A 522 -4.48 63.90 -5.18
C GLN A 522 -3.96 65.05 -6.07
N PRO A 523 -2.74 64.94 -6.63
CA PRO A 523 -2.31 65.77 -7.77
C PRO A 523 -2.88 65.24 -9.11
N PRO A 524 -2.95 66.08 -10.16
CA PRO A 524 -3.66 65.72 -11.40
C PRO A 524 -2.84 64.82 -12.35
N HIS A 525 -3.58 64.22 -13.29
CA HIS A 525 -3.09 63.47 -14.46
C HIS A 525 -2.32 64.38 -15.44
N GLU A 526 -1.22 63.89 -16.02
CA GLU A 526 -0.68 64.36 -17.30
C GLU A 526 -0.44 63.17 -18.24
N ASP A 527 -0.72 63.37 -19.53
CA ASP A 527 -0.68 62.36 -20.59
C ASP A 527 0.71 62.23 -21.24
N PRO A 528 1.00 61.14 -21.97
CA PRO A 528 2.37 60.79 -22.36
C PRO A 528 2.78 61.39 -23.70
N ASP A 529 3.92 62.09 -23.74
CA ASP A 529 4.85 62.05 -24.87
C ASP A 529 6.23 62.66 -24.52
N THR A 530 7.25 62.30 -25.31
CA THR A 530 8.66 62.79 -25.26
C THR A 530 9.63 62.06 -24.31
N ALA A 531 10.45 61.17 -24.88
CA ALA A 531 11.78 60.82 -24.38
C ALA A 531 12.83 61.80 -24.96
N PRO A 532 14.03 62.03 -24.35
CA PRO A 532 15.09 61.03 -24.51
C PRO A 532 16.22 60.94 -23.42
N ALA A 533 17.05 59.91 -23.59
CA ALA A 533 18.48 59.77 -23.22
C ALA A 533 18.89 59.46 -21.75
N PRO A 534 19.85 58.51 -21.54
CA PRO A 534 20.36 58.14 -20.22
C PRO A 534 21.72 58.77 -19.86
N ALA A 535 22.03 58.84 -18.56
CA ALA A 535 23.35 59.23 -18.01
C ALA A 535 23.93 58.12 -17.08
N PRO A 536 25.26 58.05 -16.87
CA PRO A 536 25.94 56.81 -16.48
C PRO A 536 26.18 56.58 -14.97
N ALA A 537 26.71 55.40 -14.65
CA ALA A 537 26.92 54.84 -13.31
C ALA A 537 27.90 55.62 -12.40
N PRO A 538 27.78 55.53 -11.06
CA PRO A 538 28.56 56.31 -10.10
C PRO A 538 29.97 55.78 -9.87
N GLY A 539 30.92 56.72 -9.73
CA GLY A 539 32.31 56.47 -9.36
C GLY A 539 32.52 56.30 -7.85
N ARG A 540 33.64 55.66 -7.50
CA ARG A 540 34.01 55.20 -6.16
C ARG A 540 34.96 56.21 -5.49
N GLN A 541 34.70 56.61 -4.24
CA GLN A 541 35.70 57.22 -3.35
C GLN A 541 35.33 57.05 -1.85
N THR A 542 36.37 56.97 -1.02
CA THR A 542 36.39 56.67 0.43
C THR A 542 37.63 57.34 1.02
N PRO A 543 37.83 57.38 2.36
CA PRO A 543 36.95 57.80 3.45
C PRO A 543 37.59 58.97 4.26
N GLY A 544 36.98 59.41 5.36
CA GLY A 544 37.58 60.36 6.30
C GLY A 544 36.97 60.26 7.71
N GLU A 545 37.83 60.27 8.74
CA GLU A 545 37.50 60.04 10.16
C GLU A 545 37.01 61.31 10.88
N ASP A 546 36.24 61.16 11.97
CA ASP A 546 36.69 61.62 13.31
C ASP A 546 35.81 61.08 14.48
N ALA A 547 36.36 61.10 15.71
CA ALA A 547 35.84 60.47 16.94
C ALA A 547 34.74 61.31 17.69
N VAL A 548 34.12 60.97 18.84
CA VAL A 548 34.52 60.37 20.16
C VAL A 548 33.25 59.84 20.91
N PRO A 549 33.32 58.87 21.87
CA PRO A 549 32.15 58.24 22.55
C PRO A 549 31.90 58.64 24.03
N ALA A 550 30.72 58.32 24.58
CA ALA A 550 30.33 58.47 26.01
C ALA A 550 29.14 57.53 26.42
N PRO A 551 28.88 57.26 27.73
CA PRO A 551 28.32 55.97 28.22
C PRO A 551 26.86 56.01 28.78
N PRO A 552 26.28 54.86 29.23
CA PRO A 552 24.89 54.76 29.70
C PRO A 552 24.72 54.98 31.22
N PRO A 553 23.49 55.27 31.70
CA PRO A 553 23.13 55.20 33.12
C PRO A 553 22.37 53.92 33.49
N ALA A 554 22.53 53.47 34.74
CA ALA A 554 21.76 52.40 35.37
C ALA A 554 21.07 52.90 36.65
N GLU A 555 19.92 52.30 36.96
CA GLU A 555 19.22 52.21 38.26
C GLU A 555 18.90 53.49 39.07
N GLN A 556 17.62 53.65 39.43
CA GLN A 556 17.23 53.69 40.85
C GLN A 556 15.75 53.34 41.07
N THR A 557 15.45 52.94 42.31
CA THR A 557 14.28 52.17 42.78
C THR A 557 13.46 52.98 43.80
N LEU A 558 12.20 52.60 44.09
CA LEU A 558 11.44 52.71 45.37
C LEU A 558 9.97 52.25 45.09
N GLU A 559 9.47 51.14 45.65
CA GLU A 559 8.79 50.99 46.97
C GLU A 559 7.30 51.44 47.00
N GLN A 560 6.36 50.83 47.75
CA GLN A 560 6.26 49.55 48.48
C GLN A 560 4.78 49.34 48.92
N SER A 561 4.34 48.11 49.23
CA SER A 561 3.48 47.80 50.41
C SER A 561 3.06 46.31 50.50
N ALA A 562 3.24 45.73 51.69
CA ALA A 562 2.68 44.46 52.18
C ALA A 562 1.96 44.72 53.53
N PRO A 563 1.23 43.73 54.11
CA PRO A 563 1.75 42.98 55.30
C PRO A 563 1.48 41.45 55.21
N GLU A 564 2.30 40.51 55.74
CA GLU A 564 2.59 40.11 57.16
C GLU A 564 1.53 39.08 57.69
N GLU A 565 1.78 38.01 58.50
CA GLU A 565 2.86 37.64 59.45
C GLU A 565 3.10 36.08 59.61
N LYS A 566 3.77 35.64 60.70
CA LYS A 566 4.72 34.52 60.94
C LYS A 566 4.21 33.11 61.36
N LEU A 567 5.20 32.19 61.41
CA LEU A 567 5.31 30.83 61.99
C LEU A 567 5.27 30.79 63.55
N PRO A 568 5.17 29.61 64.21
CA PRO A 568 6.39 28.91 64.71
C PRO A 568 6.32 27.36 64.69
N ALA A 569 7.35 26.67 65.23
CA ALA A 569 7.52 25.21 65.26
C ALA A 569 7.91 24.69 66.66
N ASP A 570 7.62 23.42 66.98
CA ASP A 570 8.34 22.59 67.99
C ASP A 570 7.96 21.08 67.87
N GLU A 571 8.70 20.18 68.56
CA GLU A 571 8.83 18.73 68.23
C GLU A 571 8.18 17.72 69.27
N PRO A 572 8.59 16.44 69.48
CA PRO A 572 7.71 15.25 69.52
C PRO A 572 7.54 14.66 70.97
N PRO A 573 7.23 13.35 71.27
CA PRO A 573 6.87 12.17 70.45
C PRO A 573 5.73 11.24 71.00
N GLN A 574 5.34 10.18 70.24
CA GLN A 574 5.07 8.83 70.79
C GLN A 574 4.98 7.71 69.71
N GLU A 575 5.72 6.62 69.93
CA GLU A 575 5.55 5.29 69.30
C GLU A 575 4.69 4.41 70.24
N PRO A 576 4.14 3.23 69.81
CA PRO A 576 4.98 2.02 69.79
C PRO A 576 4.63 0.94 68.72
N GLU A 577 5.67 0.26 68.22
CA GLU A 577 5.83 -1.22 68.09
C GLU A 577 4.77 -2.08 67.31
N ARG A 578 5.06 -3.26 66.73
CA ARG A 578 6.27 -3.99 66.25
C ARG A 578 5.79 -5.24 65.50
N LEU A 579 6.56 -5.69 64.49
CA LEU A 579 7.04 -7.08 64.21
C LEU A 579 7.42 -7.15 62.70
N ALA A 580 8.68 -7.02 62.28
CA ALA A 580 9.84 -7.88 62.52
C ALA A 580 9.81 -9.24 61.76
N ALA A 581 10.31 -9.22 60.52
CA ALA A 581 11.28 -10.23 60.06
C ALA A 581 12.68 -9.78 60.56
N PRO A 582 13.66 -10.66 60.81
CA PRO A 582 14.50 -11.27 59.75
C PRO A 582 14.99 -12.71 60.19
N PRO A 583 16.11 -13.34 59.70
CA PRO A 583 17.07 -12.92 58.67
C PRO A 583 17.54 -13.97 57.62
N ASP A 584 18.24 -13.46 56.61
CA ASP A 584 19.28 -14.12 55.80
C ASP A 584 20.46 -14.66 56.70
N PRO A 585 21.42 -15.51 56.23
CA PRO A 585 21.86 -15.68 54.84
C PRO A 585 22.28 -17.12 54.41
N SER A 586 22.94 -17.19 53.24
CA SER A 586 23.92 -18.20 52.77
C SER A 586 23.44 -19.59 52.30
N ALA A 587 23.43 -19.75 50.96
CA ALA A 587 23.98 -20.88 50.22
C ALA A 587 24.28 -20.44 48.78
#